data_AF-A0A640XIV3-F1
#
_entry.id   AF-A0A640XIV3-F1
#
_cell.length_a   1.000
_cell.length_b   1.000
_cell.length_c   1.000
_cell.angle_alpha   90.00
_cell.angle_beta   90.00
_cell.angle_gamma   90.00
#
_symmetry.space_group_name_H-M   'P 1'
#
loop_
_entity.id
_entity.type
_entity.pdbx_description
1 polymer ?
#
loop_
_entity_poly.entity_id
_entity_poly.type
_entity_poly.pdbx_seq_one_letter_code
_entity_poly.pdbx_strand_id
1 'polypeptide(L)'
;MPFLGVYRKGFGVYSRVAVGIALGLLALFASISLYNVLIDLPNIAGSARIPLVDISLSWGLVCAFLLFVFLGFLIGIFVVGFETGIRPLDSSGKKTVEFLIDTQGELQKVSWPTRYELVGSTAVVIVSVIVIGVFILGVDWFVSMVMEYIGVL
;
A
#
# COMPACT_ATOMS: atom_id res chain seq x y z
N MET A 1 35.13 5.94 12.58
CA MET A 1 33.68 6.18 12.53
C MET A 1 33.02 4.86 12.19
N PRO A 2 32.03 4.35 12.95
CA PRO A 2 31.46 3.04 12.67
C PRO A 2 30.86 3.05 11.26
N PHE A 3 31.22 2.06 10.44
CA PHE A 3 30.77 1.88 9.05
C PHE A 3 29.26 1.60 8.92
N LEU A 4 28.54 1.56 10.04
CA LEU A 4 27.18 1.06 10.16
C LEU A 4 26.44 1.92 11.21
N GLY A 5 26.21 3.18 10.86
CA GLY A 5 25.44 4.14 11.65
C GLY A 5 24.00 4.23 11.14
N VAL A 6 23.01 4.11 12.04
CA VAL A 6 21.62 4.44 11.72
C VAL A 6 21.42 5.95 11.92
N TYR A 7 20.94 6.64 10.89
CA TYR A 7 20.65 8.07 10.95
C TYR A 7 19.53 8.36 11.98
N ARG A 8 19.85 9.21 12.98
CA ARG A 8 18.99 9.63 14.12
C ARG A 8 18.32 8.45 14.84
N LYS A 9 19.07 7.73 15.68
CA LYS A 9 18.57 6.61 16.50
C LYS A 9 17.44 7.08 17.43
N GLY A 10 16.30 6.38 17.41
CA GLY A 10 15.16 6.59 18.33
C GLY A 10 13.99 7.42 17.79
N PHE A 11 14.16 8.20 16.71
CA PHE A 11 13.10 9.06 16.16
C PHE A 11 12.59 8.55 14.80
N GLY A 12 11.26 8.53 14.62
CA GLY A 12 10.60 8.07 13.39
C GLY A 12 10.66 6.55 13.16
N VAL A 13 10.81 5.76 14.22
CA VAL A 13 10.86 4.29 14.10
C VAL A 13 9.58 3.74 13.49
N TYR A 14 8.42 4.22 13.96
CA TYR A 14 7.12 3.77 13.47
C TYR A 14 6.89 4.13 12.00
N SER A 15 7.22 5.36 11.57
CA SER A 15 7.06 5.77 10.16
C SER A 15 7.99 4.97 9.23
N ARG A 16 9.24 4.75 9.64
CA ARG A 16 10.19 3.93 8.85
C ARG A 16 9.74 2.47 8.74
N VAL A 17 9.32 1.86 9.84
CA VAL A 17 8.85 0.45 9.83
C VAL A 17 7.58 0.30 8.99
N ALA A 18 6.61 1.22 9.13
CA ALA A 18 5.38 1.19 8.35
C ALA A 18 5.65 1.30 6.84
N VAL A 19 6.49 2.25 6.42
CA VAL A 19 6.87 2.42 5.00
C VAL A 19 7.68 1.22 4.50
N GLY A 20 8.60 0.70 5.31
CA GLY A 20 9.39 -0.48 4.98
C GLY A 20 8.53 -1.72 4.75
N ILE A 21 7.52 -1.95 5.60
CA ILE A 21 6.55 -3.04 5.44
C ILE A 21 5.71 -2.84 4.17
N ALA A 22 5.17 -1.64 3.95
CA ALA A 22 4.34 -1.34 2.78
C ALA A 22 5.11 -1.53 1.46
N LEU A 23 6.34 -1.00 1.38
CA LEU A 23 7.20 -1.18 0.21
C LEU A 23 7.68 -2.63 0.06
N GLY A 24 7.91 -3.34 1.17
CA GLY A 24 8.25 -4.76 1.15
C GLY A 24 7.12 -5.62 0.60
N LEU A 25 5.87 -5.35 0.98
CA LEU A 25 4.68 -6.00 0.42
C LEU A 25 4.52 -5.68 -1.07
N LEU A 26 4.77 -4.43 -1.48
CA LEU A 26 4.74 -4.04 -2.89
C LEU A 26 5.83 -4.74 -3.69
N ALA A 27 7.06 -4.85 -3.15
CA ALA A 27 8.16 -5.58 -3.78
C ALA A 27 7.84 -7.07 -3.93
N LEU A 28 7.18 -7.67 -2.93
CA LEU A 28 6.70 -9.04 -2.99
C LEU A 28 5.66 -9.19 -4.13
N PHE A 29 4.67 -8.30 -4.17
CA PHE A 29 3.66 -8.30 -5.23
C PHE A 29 4.27 -8.10 -6.63
N ALA A 30 5.26 -7.21 -6.77
CA ALA A 30 5.98 -6.98 -8.01
C ALA A 30 6.77 -8.23 -8.45
N SER A 31 7.42 -8.92 -7.51
CA SER A 31 8.13 -10.18 -7.76
C SER A 31 7.17 -11.28 -8.23
N ILE A 32 6.00 -11.43 -7.59
CA ILE A 32 4.95 -12.37 -8.02
C ILE A 32 4.42 -11.99 -9.40
N SER A 33 4.14 -10.71 -9.64
CA SER A 33 3.65 -10.24 -10.94
C SER A 33 4.66 -10.52 -12.06
N LEU A 34 5.95 -10.34 -11.80
CA LEU A 34 7.00 -10.66 -12.75
C LEU A 34 7.07 -12.17 -13.02
N TYR A 35 6.98 -13.00 -11.98
CA TYR A 35 6.94 -14.45 -12.13
C TYR A 35 5.77 -14.91 -13.01
N ASN A 36 4.57 -14.37 -12.77
CA ASN A 36 3.37 -14.70 -13.56
C ASN A 36 3.51 -14.35 -15.05
N VAL A 37 4.21 -13.25 -15.38
CA VAL A 37 4.48 -12.86 -16.76
C VAL A 37 5.53 -13.76 -17.43
N LEU A 38 6.48 -14.29 -16.65
CA LEU A 38 7.64 -15.03 -17.16
C LEU A 38 7.51 -16.56 -17.02
N ILE A 39 6.30 -17.05 -16.78
CA ILE A 39 6.03 -18.48 -16.56
C ILE A 39 6.25 -19.34 -17.82
N ASP A 40 6.05 -18.77 -19.01
CA ASP A 40 6.16 -19.47 -20.31
C ASP A 40 7.60 -19.62 -20.83
N LEU A 41 8.60 -19.07 -20.13
CA LEU A 41 10.00 -19.16 -20.58
C LEU A 41 10.58 -20.59 -20.41
N PRO A 42 11.54 -20.96 -21.26
CA PRO A 42 12.17 -22.29 -21.20
C PRO A 42 12.84 -22.53 -19.86
N ASN A 43 12.63 -23.74 -19.31
CA ASN A 43 13.22 -24.16 -18.03
C ASN A 43 14.74 -24.29 -18.15
N ILE A 44 15.49 -23.80 -17.15
CA ILE A 44 16.95 -23.70 -17.20
C ILE A 44 17.61 -25.08 -17.10
N ALA A 45 17.03 -26.00 -16.33
CA ALA A 45 17.57 -27.33 -16.13
C ALA A 45 16.44 -28.37 -16.19
N GLY A 46 16.50 -29.28 -17.16
CA GLY A 46 15.51 -30.35 -17.35
C GLY A 46 15.42 -31.39 -16.21
N SER A 47 16.11 -31.21 -15.07
CA SER A 47 16.07 -32.16 -13.96
C SER A 47 16.54 -31.58 -12.61
N ALA A 48 16.22 -30.31 -12.30
CA ALA A 48 16.40 -29.78 -10.94
C ALA A 48 15.02 -29.48 -10.34
N ARG A 49 14.41 -30.50 -9.73
CA ARG A 49 13.22 -30.33 -8.88
C ARG A 49 13.70 -29.96 -7.48
N ILE A 50 13.07 -28.94 -6.89
CA ILE A 50 13.34 -28.58 -5.50
C ILE A 50 12.63 -29.66 -4.63
N PRO A 51 13.33 -30.36 -3.72
CA PRO A 51 12.80 -31.53 -3.02
C PRO A 51 11.58 -31.27 -2.10
N LEU A 52 11.13 -30.02 -1.96
CA LEU A 52 9.98 -29.63 -1.12
C LEU A 52 8.79 -29.05 -1.91
N VAL A 53 8.98 -28.62 -3.16
CA VAL A 53 7.91 -28.05 -3.99
C VAL A 53 8.21 -28.42 -5.44
N ASP A 54 7.40 -29.28 -6.06
CA ASP A 54 7.53 -29.79 -7.44
C ASP A 54 7.38 -28.68 -8.52
N ILE A 55 8.15 -27.61 -8.43
CA ILE A 55 8.22 -26.51 -9.40
C ILE A 55 9.52 -26.67 -10.19
N SER A 56 9.46 -26.61 -11.52
CA SER A 56 10.67 -26.54 -12.33
C SER A 56 11.39 -25.21 -12.11
N LEU A 57 12.74 -25.24 -12.05
CA LEU A 57 13.54 -24.03 -11.97
C LEU A 57 13.50 -23.28 -13.33
N SER A 58 12.47 -22.44 -13.49
CA SER A 58 12.29 -21.55 -14.64
C SER A 58 13.09 -20.26 -14.46
N TRP A 59 13.49 -19.62 -15.57
CA TRP A 59 14.04 -18.27 -15.58
C TRP A 59 13.12 -17.26 -14.87
N GLY A 60 11.80 -17.49 -14.89
CA GLY A 60 10.83 -16.69 -14.16
C GLY A 60 11.11 -16.59 -12.67
N LEU A 61 11.46 -17.71 -12.01
CA LEU A 61 11.67 -17.74 -10.56
C LEU A 61 12.99 -17.06 -10.17
N VAL A 62 14.03 -17.25 -10.98
CA VAL A 62 15.34 -16.59 -10.77
C VAL A 62 15.20 -15.08 -10.92
N CYS A 63 14.54 -14.61 -11.98
CA CYS A 63 14.31 -13.19 -12.21
C CYS A 63 13.44 -12.56 -11.12
N ALA A 64 12.38 -13.24 -10.67
CA ALA A 64 11.53 -12.78 -9.58
C ALA A 64 12.29 -12.66 -8.25
N PHE A 65 13.12 -13.65 -7.92
CA PHE A 65 13.94 -13.63 -6.71
C PHE A 65 15.01 -12.53 -6.76
N LEU A 66 15.71 -12.38 -7.89
CA LEU A 66 16.70 -11.31 -8.09
C LEU A 66 16.06 -9.92 -7.98
N LEU A 67 14.88 -9.71 -8.58
CA LEU A 67 14.13 -8.47 -8.43
C LEU A 67 13.81 -8.22 -6.95
N PHE A 68 13.28 -9.22 -6.25
CA PHE A 68 12.90 -9.07 -4.84
C PHE A 68 14.09 -8.65 -3.96
N VAL A 69 15.25 -9.29 -4.14
CA VAL A 69 16.48 -8.94 -3.41
C VAL A 69 16.95 -7.53 -3.78
N PHE A 70 16.93 -7.16 -5.06
CA PHE A 70 17.33 -5.85 -5.53
C PHE A 70 16.43 -4.74 -4.96
N LEU A 71 15.11 -4.92 -5.02
CA LEU A 71 14.15 -3.98 -4.42
C LEU A 71 14.30 -3.92 -2.90
N GLY A 72 14.47 -5.06 -2.22
CA GLY A 72 14.67 -5.11 -0.78
C GLY A 72 15.91 -4.33 -0.34
N PHE A 73 17.01 -4.44 -1.09
CA PHE A 73 18.23 -3.67 -0.84
C PHE A 73 18.01 -2.17 -1.07
N LEU A 74 17.33 -1.79 -2.15
CA LEU A 74 16.99 -0.40 -2.45
C LEU A 74 16.10 0.21 -1.35
N ILE A 75 15.06 -0.52 -0.92
CA ILE A 75 14.16 -0.13 0.18
C ILE A 75 14.96 0.03 1.48
N GLY A 76 15.87 -0.90 1.79
CA GLY A 76 16.72 -0.81 2.98
C GLY A 76 17.57 0.47 2.99
N ILE A 77 18.15 0.85 1.85
CA ILE A 77 18.92 2.09 1.72
C ILE A 77 18.04 3.33 1.91
N PHE A 78 16.88 3.38 1.26
CA PHE A 78 16.00 4.56 1.30
C PHE A 78 15.24 4.72 2.62
N VAL A 79 14.80 3.63 3.25
CA VAL A 79 13.95 3.66 4.44
C VAL A 79 14.75 3.61 5.74
N VAL A 80 15.80 2.79 5.81
CA VAL A 80 16.61 2.63 7.04
C VAL A 80 17.73 3.67 7.09
N GLY A 81 18.16 4.20 5.93
CA GLY A 81 19.28 5.14 5.86
C GLY A 81 20.58 4.45 6.22
N PHE A 82 20.82 3.26 5.66
CA PHE A 82 22.07 2.53 5.86
C PHE A 82 23.20 3.31 5.20
N GLU A 83 24.17 3.77 6.00
CA GLU A 83 25.37 4.47 5.51
C GLU A 83 26.27 3.47 4.76
N THR A 84 25.91 3.15 3.51
CA THR A 84 26.64 2.24 2.61
C THR A 84 28.01 2.79 2.16
N GLY A 85 28.43 3.96 2.67
CA GLY A 85 29.70 4.60 2.32
C GLY A 85 29.71 5.33 0.97
N ILE A 86 28.61 5.27 0.20
CA ILE A 86 28.47 5.92 -1.11
C ILE A 86 27.80 7.30 -0.91
N ARG A 87 28.62 8.36 -0.93
CA ARG A 87 28.23 9.78 -0.70
C ARG A 87 26.95 10.25 -1.41
N PRO A 88 26.74 10.03 -2.73
CA PRO A 88 25.53 10.54 -3.39
C PRO A 88 24.26 9.81 -2.92
N LEU A 89 24.34 8.51 -2.67
CA LEU A 89 23.20 7.66 -2.31
C LEU A 89 22.73 7.92 -0.87
N ASP A 90 23.67 8.21 0.03
CA ASP A 90 23.40 8.52 1.44
C ASP A 90 22.67 9.87 1.60
N SER A 91 22.92 10.84 0.71
CA SER A 91 22.26 12.15 0.77
C SER A 91 20.75 12.08 0.50
N SER A 92 20.31 11.23 -0.43
CA SER A 92 18.90 11.02 -0.77
C SER A 92 18.17 10.21 0.30
N GLY A 93 18.84 9.19 0.87
CA GLY A 93 18.30 8.41 1.99
C GLY A 93 18.03 9.28 3.22
N LYS A 94 19.00 10.13 3.60
CA LYS A 94 18.87 11.04 4.75
C LYS A 94 17.69 12.03 4.60
N LYS A 95 17.53 12.64 3.42
CA LYS A 95 16.40 13.54 3.14
C LYS A 95 15.05 12.83 3.23
N THR A 96 14.95 11.61 2.71
CA THR A 96 13.71 10.81 2.76
C THR A 96 13.35 10.46 4.20
N VAL A 97 14.34 10.07 5.01
CA VAL A 97 14.15 9.76 6.42
C VAL A 97 13.71 10.99 7.22
N GLU A 98 14.30 12.16 6.96
CA GLU A 98 13.90 13.42 7.60
C GLU A 98 12.46 13.80 7.24
N PHE A 99 12.09 13.69 5.96
CA PHE A 99 10.71 13.91 5.51
C PHE A 99 9.70 12.99 6.20
N LEU A 100 10.03 11.71 6.40
CA LEU A 100 9.17 10.76 7.11
C LEU A 100 9.03 11.09 8.62
N ILE A 101 10.08 11.63 9.23
CA ILE A 101 10.03 12.09 10.63
C ILE A 101 9.14 13.33 10.74
N ASP A 102 9.33 14.30 9.85
CA ASP A 102 8.56 15.55 9.85
C ASP A 102 7.08 15.28 9.57
N THR A 103 6.77 14.41 8.60
CA THR A 103 5.40 13.98 8.29
C THR A 103 4.76 13.29 9.49
N GLN A 104 5.49 12.42 10.21
CA GLN A 104 4.96 11.81 11.43
C GLN A 104 4.67 12.86 12.50
N GLY A 105 5.56 13.86 12.66
CA GLY A 105 5.35 14.96 13.59
C GLY A 105 4.11 15.79 13.25
N GLU A 106 3.83 16.00 11.97
CA GLU A 106 2.63 16.71 11.52
C GLU A 106 1.36 15.88 11.71
N LEU A 107 1.40 14.58 11.39
CA LEU A 107 0.27 13.66 11.60
C LEU A 107 -0.11 13.52 13.07
N GLN A 108 0.83 13.68 14.00
CA GLN A 108 0.54 13.68 15.43
C GLN A 108 -0.17 14.95 15.92
N LYS A 109 -0.15 16.03 15.15
CA LYS A 109 -0.92 17.27 15.46
C LYS A 109 -2.38 17.17 15.03
N VAL A 110 -2.73 16.17 14.21
CA VAL A 110 -4.10 15.95 13.78
C VAL A 110 -4.94 15.49 14.96
N SER A 111 -5.94 16.29 15.34
CA SER A 111 -6.94 15.93 16.33
C SER A 111 -7.92 14.92 15.71
N TRP A 112 -7.72 13.64 16.00
CA TRP A 112 -8.66 12.60 15.60
C TRP A 112 -9.97 12.76 16.37
N PRO A 113 -11.14 12.69 15.68
CA PRO A 113 -12.43 12.85 16.33
C PRO A 113 -12.63 11.75 17.37
N THR A 114 -13.29 12.09 18.47
CA THR A 114 -13.65 11.08 19.47
C THR A 114 -14.69 10.11 18.89
N ARG A 115 -14.80 8.90 19.47
CA ARG A 115 -15.79 7.90 19.01
C ARG A 115 -17.22 8.47 19.00
N TYR A 116 -17.54 9.35 19.94
CA TYR A 116 -18.85 10.00 20.04
C TYR A 116 -19.08 11.02 18.91
N GLU A 117 -18.10 11.85 18.59
CA GLU A 117 -18.18 12.81 17.48
C GLU A 117 -18.30 12.12 16.12
N LEU A 118 -17.57 11.01 15.94
CA LEU A 118 -17.63 10.21 14.72
C LEU A 118 -19.02 9.58 14.53
N VAL A 119 -19.60 9.03 15.60
CA VAL A 119 -20.97 8.46 15.56
C VAL A 119 -21.99 9.56 15.34
N GLY A 120 -21.85 10.73 16.00
CA GLY A 120 -22.73 11.88 15.78
C GLY A 120 -22.73 12.35 14.33
N SER A 121 -21.54 12.49 13.74
CA SER A 121 -21.39 12.94 12.35
C SER A 121 -21.96 11.94 11.34
N THR A 122 -21.72 10.63 11.56
CA THR A 122 -22.27 9.57 10.69
C THR A 122 -23.77 9.40 10.84
N ALA A 123 -24.33 9.57 12.05
CA ALA A 123 -25.76 9.51 12.29
C ALA A 123 -26.51 10.61 11.51
N VAL A 124 -25.98 11.84 11.48
CA VAL A 124 -26.58 12.94 10.68
C VAL A 124 -26.60 12.59 9.19
N VAL A 125 -25.51 12.01 8.66
CA VAL A 125 -25.45 11.56 7.27
C VAL A 125 -26.50 10.48 7.00
N ILE A 126 -26.62 9.48 7.87
CA ILE A 126 -27.61 8.40 7.72
C ILE A 126 -29.03 8.95 7.70
N VAL A 127 -29.38 9.84 8.64
CA VAL A 127 -30.70 10.47 8.68
C VAL A 127 -30.96 11.28 7.41
N SER A 128 -29.97 12.04 6.94
CA SER A 128 -30.08 12.84 5.71
C SER A 128 -30.33 11.97 4.48
N VAL A 129 -29.63 10.84 4.36
CA VAL A 129 -29.81 9.87 3.27
C VAL A 129 -31.20 9.23 3.32
N ILE A 130 -31.70 8.88 4.52
CA ILE A 130 -33.05 8.33 4.69
C ILE A 130 -34.11 9.34 4.26
N VAL A 131 -33.99 10.60 4.68
CA VAL A 131 -34.95 11.67 4.33
C VAL A 131 -35.02 11.85 2.81
N ILE A 132 -33.86 11.92 2.15
CA ILE A 132 -33.77 12.02 0.69
C ILE A 132 -34.36 10.77 0.02
N GLY A 133 -34.05 9.58 0.53
CA GLY A 133 -34.59 8.32 0.02
C GLY A 133 -36.12 8.25 0.10
N VAL A 134 -36.71 8.67 1.22
CA VAL A 134 -38.17 8.74 1.39
C VAL A 134 -38.78 9.78 0.45
N PHE A 135 -38.13 10.93 0.28
CA PHE A 135 -38.59 11.94 -0.66
C PHE A 135 -38.63 11.41 -2.10
N ILE A 136 -37.55 10.76 -2.56
CA ILE A 136 -37.49 10.15 -3.90
C ILE A 136 -38.57 9.08 -4.05
N LEU A 137 -38.72 8.17 -3.08
CA LEU A 137 -39.78 7.16 -3.12
C LEU A 137 -41.18 7.78 -3.23
N GLY A 138 -41.44 8.88 -2.51
CA GLY A 138 -42.70 9.60 -2.59
C GLY A 138 -42.94 10.22 -3.97
N VAL A 139 -41.91 10.86 -4.54
CA VAL A 139 -41.99 11.44 -5.89
C VAL A 139 -42.17 10.35 -6.95
N ASP A 140 -41.40 9.27 -6.88
CA ASP A 140 -41.48 8.14 -7.81
C ASP A 140 -42.88 7.51 -7.80
N TRP A 141 -43.47 7.34 -6.61
CA TRP A 141 -44.82 6.80 -6.48
C TRP A 141 -45.88 7.76 -7.03
N PHE A 142 -45.75 9.06 -6.74
CA PHE A 142 -46.64 10.08 -7.27
C PHE A 142 -46.58 10.17 -8.80
N VAL A 143 -45.37 10.21 -9.36
CA VAL A 143 -45.16 10.25 -10.81
C VAL A 143 -45.72 9.00 -11.48
N SER A 144 -45.49 7.82 -10.90
CA SER A 144 -46.02 6.55 -11.42
C SER A 144 -47.56 6.55 -11.46
N MET A 145 -48.22 7.03 -10.40
CA MET A 145 -49.68 7.15 -10.33
C MET A 145 -50.23 8.12 -11.40
N VAL A 146 -49.56 9.24 -11.62
CA VAL A 146 -49.95 10.21 -12.66
C VAL A 146 -49.77 9.62 -14.07
N MET A 147 -48.68 8.88 -14.32
CA MET A 147 -48.44 8.24 -15.61
C MET A 147 -49.48 7.15 -15.93
N GLU A 148 -49.87 6.34 -14.94
CA GLU A 148 -50.93 5.34 -15.06
C GLU A 148 -52.29 6.00 -15.37
N TYR A 149 -52.60 7.13 -14.71
CA TYR A 149 -53.83 7.88 -14.99
C TYR A 149 -53.87 8.46 -16.41
N ILE A 150 -52.72 8.85 -16.98
CA ILE A 150 -52.62 9.35 -18.36
C ILE A 150 -52.62 8.18 -19.38
N GLY A 151 -52.52 6.92 -18.93
CA GLY A 151 -52.55 5.72 -19.77
C GLY A 151 -51.26 5.50 -20.58
N VAL A 152 -50.14 6.08 -20.14
CA VAL A 152 -48.81 5.91 -20.75
C VAL A 152 -48.10 4.66 -20.20
N LEU A 153 -48.51 4.20 -19.01
CA LEU A 153 -48.02 3.04 -18.26
C LEU A 153 -49.21 2.14 -17.94
#